data_AF-A0A2P4Y0W4-F1
#
_entry.id   AF-A0A2P4Y0W4-F1
#
_cell.length_a   1.000
_cell.length_b   1.000
_cell.length_c   1.000
_cell.angle_alpha   90.00
_cell.angle_beta   90.00
_cell.angle_gamma   90.00
#
_symmetry.space_group_name_H-M   'P 1'
#
loop_
_entity.id
_entity.type
_entity.pdbx_description
1 polymer ?
#
loop_
_entity_poly.entity_id
_entity_poly.type
_entity_poly.pdbx_seq_one_letter_code
_entity_poly.pdbx_strand_id
1 'polypeptide(L)'
;MTDDLVHYVAGFLSPSDLMAAVQVNSWWGSVCASDVVWRRLCVARWLLPRPERLKRSTGTTSFMELYQYLDRARYLPRGKYTTKVRSLIVY
;
A
#
# COMPACT_ATOMS: atom_id res chain seq x y z
N MET A 1 -18.45 16.57 -6.06
CA MET A 1 -17.42 15.84 -6.84
C MET A 1 -17.70 14.36 -6.68
N THR A 2 -17.63 13.57 -7.74
CA THR A 2 -17.81 12.12 -7.66
C THR A 2 -16.59 11.50 -6.99
N ASP A 3 -16.82 10.61 -6.03
CA ASP A 3 -15.81 9.95 -5.20
C ASP A 3 -14.71 9.27 -6.05
N ASP A 4 -15.09 8.78 -7.24
CA ASP A 4 -14.20 8.15 -8.23
C ASP A 4 -13.08 9.08 -8.75
N LEU A 5 -13.37 10.37 -8.97
CA LEU A 5 -12.37 11.34 -9.43
C LEU A 5 -11.32 11.61 -8.36
N VAL A 6 -11.73 11.61 -7.09
CA VAL A 6 -10.83 11.88 -5.97
C VAL A 6 -9.87 10.70 -5.77
N HIS A 7 -10.38 9.46 -5.85
CA HIS A 7 -9.53 8.26 -5.84
C HIS A 7 -8.60 8.17 -7.06
N TYR A 8 -9.02 8.68 -8.21
CA TYR A 8 -8.17 8.78 -9.39
C TYR A 8 -7.01 9.76 -9.16
N VAL A 9 -7.29 10.96 -8.67
CA VAL A 9 -6.26 11.97 -8.36
C VAL A 9 -5.32 11.49 -7.25
N ALA A 10 -5.87 10.88 -6.20
CA ALA A 10 -5.07 10.30 -5.11
C ALA A 10 -4.10 9.21 -5.60
N GLY A 11 -4.43 8.53 -6.71
CA GLY A 11 -3.56 7.54 -7.34
C GLY A 11 -2.28 8.11 -7.97
N PHE A 12 -2.20 9.42 -8.22
CA PHE A 12 -0.99 10.08 -8.74
C PHE A 12 -0.03 10.55 -7.64
N LEU A 13 -0.50 10.60 -6.40
CA LEU A 13 0.29 11.08 -5.27
C LEU A 13 1.32 10.02 -4.86
N SER A 14 2.48 10.50 -4.41
CA SER A 14 3.45 9.61 -3.78
C SER A 14 2.92 9.15 -2.42
N PRO A 15 3.41 8.02 -1.88
CA PRO A 15 3.04 7.54 -0.55
C PRO A 15 3.26 8.59 0.56
N SER A 16 4.32 9.40 0.46
CA SER A 16 4.58 10.49 1.39
C SER A 16 3.55 11.62 1.28
N ASP A 17 3.15 11.97 0.06
CA ASP A 17 2.14 13.01 -0.17
C ASP A 17 0.76 12.57 0.32
N LEU A 18 0.42 11.29 0.14
CA LEU A 18 -0.80 10.71 0.71
C LEU A 18 -0.80 10.76 2.23
N MET A 19 0.32 10.40 2.87
CA MET A 19 0.45 10.49 4.32
C MET A 19 0.28 11.93 4.83
N ALA A 20 0.80 12.92 4.11
CA ALA A 20 0.59 14.32 4.42
C ALA A 20 -0.88 14.74 4.22
N ALA A 21 -1.51 14.33 3.12
CA ALA A 21 -2.89 14.64 2.79
C ALA A 21 -3.88 14.07 3.81
N VAL A 22 -3.62 12.87 4.36
CA VAL A 22 -4.44 12.27 5.44
C VAL A 22 -4.59 13.20 6.65
N GLN A 23 -3.58 14.02 6.95
CA GLN A 23 -3.57 14.90 8.13
C GLN A 23 -4.31 16.23 7.91
N VAL A 24 -4.78 16.53 6.69
CA VAL A 24 -5.35 17.85 6.36
C VAL A 24 -6.71 18.06 7.01
N ASN A 25 -7.62 17.09 6.88
CA ASN A 25 -8.93 17.06 7.55
C ASN A 25 -9.54 15.65 7.49
N SER A 26 -10.66 15.43 8.17
CA SER A 26 -11.33 14.13 8.24
C SER A 26 -11.75 13.57 6.86
N TRP A 27 -12.14 14.44 5.94
CA TRP A 27 -12.54 14.03 4.59
C TRP A 27 -11.34 13.51 3.79
N TRP A 28 -10.23 14.26 3.75
CA TRP A 28 -8.98 13.79 3.14
C TRP A 28 -8.40 12.58 3.88
N GLY A 29 -8.59 12.49 5.19
CA GLY A 29 -8.25 11.31 5.96
C GLY A 29 -8.95 10.05 5.44
N SER A 30 -10.25 10.12 5.18
CA SER A 30 -11.02 9.00 4.63
C SER A 30 -10.61 8.65 3.20
N VAL A 31 -10.45 9.65 2.34
CA VAL A 31 -10.08 9.47 0.93
C VAL A 31 -8.67 8.91 0.78
N CYS A 32 -7.69 9.52 1.44
CA CYS A 32 -6.28 9.18 1.29
C CYS A 32 -5.88 7.93 2.07
N ALA A 33 -6.66 7.49 3.06
CA ALA A 33 -6.51 6.18 3.71
C ALA A 33 -7.22 5.04 2.96
N SER A 34 -7.87 5.32 1.83
CA SER A 34 -8.64 4.32 1.08
C SER A 34 -7.80 3.12 0.64
N ASP A 35 -8.29 1.92 0.95
CA ASP A 35 -7.67 0.65 0.59
C ASP A 35 -7.49 0.51 -0.93
N VAL A 36 -8.32 1.16 -1.74
CA VAL A 36 -8.20 1.14 -3.22
C VAL A 36 -6.88 1.76 -3.68
N VAL A 37 -6.51 2.90 -3.10
CA VAL A 37 -5.29 3.65 -3.44
C VAL A 37 -4.06 2.89 -2.93
N TRP A 38 -4.06 2.51 -1.65
CA TRP A 38 -2.93 1.82 -1.03
C TRP A 38 -2.70 0.41 -1.58
N ARG A 39 -3.75 -0.32 -1.95
CA ARG A 39 -3.61 -1.62 -2.63
C ARG A 39 -2.84 -1.48 -3.94
N ARG A 40 -3.17 -0.47 -4.75
CA ARG A 40 -2.48 -0.21 -6.02
C ARG A 40 -1.00 0.08 -5.78
N LEU A 41 -0.68 0.93 -4.80
CA LEU A 41 0.70 1.25 -4.44
C LEU A 41 1.49 0.02 -3.95
N CYS A 42 0.89 -0.80 -3.09
CA CYS A 42 1.49 -2.05 -2.62
C CYS A 42 1.79 -3.02 -3.77
N VAL A 43 0.83 -3.20 -4.69
CA VAL A 43 1.01 -4.08 -5.86
C VAL A 43 2.07 -3.52 -6.81
N ALA A 44 2.07 -2.20 -7.07
CA ALA A 44 3.03 -1.58 -7.98
C ALA A 44 4.46 -1.63 -7.42
N ARG A 45 4.64 -1.34 -6.13
CA ARG A 45 5.96 -1.31 -5.48
C ARG A 45 6.52 -2.71 -5.24
N TRP A 46 5.74 -3.66 -4.73
CA TRP A 46 6.25 -5.00 -4.38
C TRP A 46 5.83 -6.13 -5.33
N LEU A 47 5.21 -5.82 -6.48
CA LEU A 47 4.70 -6.79 -7.46
C LEU A 47 3.91 -7.93 -6.80
N LEU A 48 3.05 -7.58 -5.85
CA LEU A 48 2.34 -8.57 -5.02
C LEU A 48 1.26 -9.29 -5.85
N PRO A 49 1.37 -10.62 -6.07
CA PRO A 49 0.36 -11.36 -6.84
C PRO A 49 -0.95 -11.55 -6.06
N ARG A 50 -0.90 -11.56 -4.73
CA ARG A 50 -2.06 -11.78 -3.84
C ARG A 50 -1.97 -10.87 -2.60
N PRO A 51 -2.20 -9.56 -2.76
CA PRO A 51 -2.01 -8.58 -1.69
C PRO A 51 -2.93 -8.84 -0.47
N GLU A 52 -4.15 -9.36 -0.69
CA GLU A 52 -5.07 -9.72 0.40
C GLU A 52 -4.58 -10.84 1.31
N ARG A 53 -3.86 -11.83 0.72
CA ARG A 53 -3.32 -12.93 1.52
C ARG A 53 -2.17 -12.45 2.39
N LEU A 54 -1.35 -11.56 1.84
CA LEU A 54 -0.24 -10.96 2.58
C LEU A 54 -0.78 -10.10 3.74
N LYS A 55 -1.76 -9.22 3.47
CA LYS A 55 -2.45 -8.40 4.48
C LYS A 55 -2.93 -9.24 5.67
N ARG A 56 -3.56 -10.40 5.39
CA ARG A 56 -4.01 -11.35 6.42
C ARG A 56 -2.86 -11.99 7.19
N SER A 57 -1.80 -12.43 6.50
CA SER A 57 -0.65 -13.07 7.16
C SER A 57 0.17 -12.13 8.04
N THR A 58 0.19 -10.83 7.72
CA THR A 58 0.90 -9.81 8.52
C THR A 58 0.06 -9.26 9.67
N GLY A 59 -1.22 -9.65 9.77
CA GLY A 59 -2.14 -9.15 10.81
C GLY A 59 -2.52 -7.67 10.65
N THR A 60 -2.25 -7.08 9.49
CA THR A 60 -2.58 -5.67 9.20
C THR A 60 -4.05 -5.53 8.82
N THR A 61 -4.71 -4.48 9.28
CA THR A 61 -6.15 -4.25 9.09
C THR A 61 -6.46 -3.56 7.75
N SER A 62 -5.54 -2.73 7.25
CA SER A 62 -5.66 -1.98 5.99
C SER A 62 -4.44 -2.14 5.08
N PHE A 63 -4.58 -1.77 3.81
CA PHE A 63 -3.46 -1.72 2.87
C PHE A 63 -2.48 -0.60 3.17
N MET A 64 -2.94 0.49 3.81
CA MET A 64 -2.09 1.55 4.32
C MET A 64 -1.16 1.01 5.41
N GLU A 65 -1.69 0.25 6.38
CA GLU A 65 -0.88 -0.41 7.41
C GLU A 65 0.08 -1.43 6.80
N LEU A 66 -0.38 -2.22 5.82
CA LEU A 66 0.49 -3.16 5.10
C LEU A 66 1.65 -2.43 4.41
N TYR A 67 1.37 -1.31 3.73
CA TYR A 67 2.39 -0.50 3.08
C TYR A 67 3.44 -0.06 4.09
N GLN A 68 3.01 0.54 5.21
CA GLN A 68 3.91 1.01 6.26
C GLN A 68 4.70 -0.12 6.90
N TYR A 69 4.07 -1.28 7.13
CA TYR A 69 4.73 -2.46 7.67
C TYR A 69 5.86 -2.92 6.76
N LEU A 70 5.59 -3.07 5.46
CA LEU A 70 6.59 -3.49 4.47
C LEU A 70 7.71 -2.45 4.31
N ASP A 71 7.37 -1.16 4.31
CA ASP A 71 8.33 -0.08 4.17
C ASP A 71 9.27 0.02 5.39
N ARG A 72 8.71 -0.09 6.61
CA ARG A 72 9.49 -0.15 7.86
C ARG A 72 10.38 -1.39 7.93
N ALA A 73 9.88 -2.53 7.47
CA ALA A 73 10.64 -3.77 7.37
C ALA A 73 11.72 -3.74 6.28
N ARG A 74 11.85 -2.62 5.53
CA ARG A 74 12.75 -2.45 4.38
C ARG A 74 12.62 -3.58 3.37
N TYR A 75 11.40 -4.10 3.20
CA TYR A 75 11.15 -5.16 2.22
C TYR A 75 11.48 -4.61 0.83
N LEU A 76 12.36 -5.30 0.11
CA LEU A 76 12.78 -4.85 -1.21
C LEU A 76 11.61 -4.97 -2.21
N PRO A 77 11.29 -3.88 -2.95
CA PRO A 77 10.36 -3.90 -4.08
C PRO A 77 10.68 -5.07 -5.00
N ARG A 78 9.84 -6.11 -5.09
CA ARG A 78 10.16 -7.23 -5.99
C ARG A 78 10.18 -6.68 -7.42
N GLY A 79 11.36 -6.57 -8.03
CA GLY A 79 11.57 -6.05 -9.38
C GLY A 79 12.44 -7.00 -10.19
N LYS A 80 12.66 -6.69 -11.48
CA LYS A 80 13.48 -7.52 -12.41
C LYS A 80 14.87 -7.89 -11.87
N TYR A 81 15.37 -7.17 -10.87
CA TYR A 81 16.70 -7.35 -10.27
C TYR A 81 16.68 -7.69 -8.78
N THR A 82 15.52 -7.91 -8.15
CA THR A 82 15.52 -8.37 -6.76
C THR A 82 15.61 -9.89 -6.75
N THR A 83 16.80 -10.37 -6.43
CA THR A 83 17.14 -11.75 -6.12
C THR A 83 16.01 -12.40 -5.35
N LYS A 84 15.63 -13.62 -5.75
CA LYS A 84 14.70 -14.50 -5.04
C LYS A 84 15.09 -14.53 -3.55
N VAL A 85 14.48 -13.68 -2.72
CA VAL A 85 14.54 -13.87 -1.27
C VAL A 85 13.78 -15.17 -1.06
N ARG A 86 14.60 -16.20 -0.82
CA ARG A 86 14.26 -17.58 -0.55
C ARG A 86 13.01 -17.57 0.31
N SER A 87 11.96 -18.17 -0.23
CA SER A 87 10.73 -18.53 0.45
C SER A 87 11.04 -19.06 1.85
N LEU A 88 10.75 -18.26 2.87
CA LEU A 88 10.43 -18.78 4.21
C LEU A 88 9.02 -19.34 4.12
N ILE A 89 8.94 -20.55 3.56
CA ILE A 89 7.91 -21.51 3.93
C ILE A 89 8.33 -21.97 5.32
N VAL A 90 7.57 -21.60 6.33
CA VAL A 90 7.58 -22.30 7.62
C VAL A 90 6.18 -22.89 7.76
N TYR A 91 6.14 -24.22 7.78
CA TYR A 91 4.97 -25.03 8.09
C TYR A 91 4.54 -24.83 9.55
#